data_AF-A0A7S2F5R3-F1
#
_entry.id   AF-A0A7S2F5R3-F1
#
_cell.length_a   1.000
_cell.length_b   1.000
_cell.length_c   1.000
_cell.angle_alpha   90.00
_cell.angle_beta   90.00
_cell.angle_gamma   90.00
#
_symmetry.space_group_name_H-M   'P 1'
#
loop_
_entity.id
_entity.type
_entity.pdbx_description
1 polymer ?
#
loop_
_entity_poly.entity_id
_entity_poly.type
_entity_poly.pdbx_seq_one_letter_code
_entity_poly.pdbx_strand_id
1 'polypeptide(L)'
;FGRHNYFASSLFHAGMLCGSFISFFVTTLAATVILLMSENFEPTMAALALTYSYLMPYFLMVFSAVLGMTKLCLASLERLLEYRGAEVAQEQDWELPSDKVDSALVSWPSEGAVSFKNVTLVYREGLKPAIQDV
;
A
#
# COMPACT_ATOMS: atom_id res chain seq x y z
N PHE A 1 -12.55 7.29 -7.65
CA PHE A 1 -12.71 7.26 -9.11
C PHE A 1 -12.00 6.03 -9.68
N GLY A 2 -12.68 4.89 -9.72
CA GLY A 2 -12.15 3.64 -10.26
C GLY A 2 -12.43 3.57 -11.75
N ARG A 3 -11.46 3.94 -12.60
CA ARG A 3 -11.54 3.60 -14.02
C ARG A 3 -11.28 2.10 -14.11
N HIS A 4 -12.34 1.30 -14.30
CA HIS A 4 -12.20 -0.11 -14.66
C HIS A 4 -11.38 -0.18 -15.95
N ASN A 5 -10.08 -0.40 -15.78
CA ASN A 5 -9.15 -0.50 -16.89
C ASN A 5 -9.38 -1.89 -17.50
N TYR A 6 -9.67 -1.97 -18.80
CA TYR A 6 -9.91 -3.25 -19.48
C TYR A 6 -8.81 -4.27 -19.18
N PHE A 7 -7.56 -3.80 -19.10
CA PHE A 7 -6.41 -4.61 -18.72
C PHE A 7 -6.52 -5.26 -17.33
N ALA A 8 -6.99 -4.52 -16.33
CA ALA A 8 -7.14 -5.04 -14.97
C ALA A 8 -8.27 -6.08 -14.88
N SER A 9 -9.37 -5.85 -15.60
CA SER A 9 -10.46 -6.83 -15.71
C SER A 9 -10.00 -8.09 -16.45
N SER A 10 -9.29 -7.96 -17.57
CA SER A 10 -8.72 -9.11 -18.29
C SER A 10 -7.73 -9.90 -17.43
N LEU A 11 -6.86 -9.23 -16.67
CA LEU A 11 -5.92 -9.90 -15.77
C LEU A 11 -6.63 -10.66 -14.65
N PHE A 12 -7.69 -10.08 -14.08
CA PHE A 12 -8.50 -10.76 -13.07
C PHE A 12 -9.17 -12.02 -13.64
N HIS A 13 -9.78 -11.92 -14.83
CA HIS A 13 -10.40 -13.08 -15.49
C HIS A 13 -9.37 -14.14 -15.89
N ALA A 14 -8.17 -13.74 -16.35
CA ALA A 14 -7.08 -14.67 -16.61
C ALA A 14 -6.62 -15.39 -15.33
N GLY A 15 -6.53 -14.67 -14.21
CA GLY A 15 -6.22 -15.25 -12.90
C GLY A 15 -7.27 -16.27 -12.44
N MET A 16 -8.57 -15.96 -12.62
CA MET A 16 -9.66 -16.90 -12.35
C MET A 16 -9.54 -18.16 -13.22
N LEU A 17 -9.26 -18.00 -14.52
CA LEU A 17 -9.10 -19.12 -15.44
C LEU A 17 -7.92 -20.03 -15.03
N CYS A 18 -6.78 -19.45 -14.67
CA CYS A 18 -5.64 -20.21 -14.13
C CYS A 18 -6.02 -20.98 -12.85
N GLY A 19 -6.77 -20.35 -11.94
CA GLY A 19 -7.30 -21.01 -10.74
C GLY A 19 -8.21 -22.20 -11.07
N SER A 20 -9.08 -22.06 -12.08
CA SER A 20 -9.94 -23.14 -12.56
C SER A 20 -9.14 -24.31 -13.15
N PHE A 21 -8.08 -24.05 -13.91
CA PHE A 21 -7.21 -25.11 -14.41
C PHE A 21 -6.49 -25.86 -13.29
N ILE A 22 -5.97 -25.14 -12.29
CA ILE A 22 -5.35 -25.78 -11.12
C ILE A 22 -6.37 -26.66 -10.39
N SER A 23 -7.59 -26.17 -10.17
CA SER A 23 -8.65 -26.95 -9.54
C SER A 23 -9.02 -28.21 -10.32
N PHE A 24 -9.11 -28.09 -11.65
CA PHE A 24 -9.34 -29.22 -12.54
C PHE A 24 -8.26 -30.29 -12.37
N PHE A 25 -6.99 -29.92 -12.50
CA PHE A 25 -5.88 -30.89 -12.38
C PHE A 25 -5.81 -31.54 -10.99
N VAL A 26 -5.98 -30.75 -9.91
CA VAL A 26 -5.93 -31.27 -8.53
C VAL A 26 -7.09 -32.23 -8.28
N THR A 27 -8.31 -31.88 -8.70
CA THR A 27 -9.50 -32.72 -8.49
C THR A 27 -9.44 -33.99 -9.33
N THR A 28 -9.01 -33.89 -10.60
CA THR A 28 -8.84 -35.06 -11.47
C THR A 28 -7.75 -35.99 -10.93
N LEU A 29 -6.62 -35.46 -10.46
CA LEU A 29 -5.58 -36.27 -9.85
C LEU A 29 -6.10 -37.00 -8.60
N ALA A 30 -6.76 -36.28 -7.69
CA ALA A 30 -7.36 -36.88 -6.49
C ALA A 30 -8.36 -37.99 -6.84
N ALA A 31 -9.22 -37.75 -7.83
CA ALA A 31 -10.18 -38.75 -8.32
C ALA A 31 -9.47 -39.98 -8.92
N THR A 32 -8.43 -39.78 -9.73
CA THR A 32 -7.67 -40.91 -10.30
C THR A 32 -6.98 -41.76 -9.23
N VAL A 33 -6.41 -41.14 -8.20
CA VAL A 33 -5.78 -41.87 -7.08
C VAL A 33 -6.83 -42.67 -6.30
N ILE A 34 -7.98 -42.07 -6.02
CA ILE A 34 -9.10 -42.76 -5.35
C ILE A 34 -9.59 -43.95 -6.17
N LEU A 35 -9.70 -43.82 -7.49
CA LEU A 35 -10.14 -44.90 -8.37
C LEU A 35 -9.11 -46.04 -8.49
N LEU A 36 -7.82 -45.72 -8.58
CA LEU A 36 -6.75 -46.73 -8.68
C LEU A 36 -6.56 -47.51 -7.37
N MET A 37 -6.91 -46.90 -6.24
CA MET A 37 -6.74 -47.48 -4.91
C MET A 37 -8.07 -47.64 -4.19
N SER A 38 -9.15 -47.94 -4.93
CA SER A 38 -10.51 -47.95 -4.40
C SER A 38 -10.73 -48.96 -3.26
N GLU A 39 -9.93 -50.03 -3.21
CA GLU A 39 -9.98 -51.04 -2.14
C GLU A 39 -9.31 -50.58 -0.83
N ASN A 40 -8.46 -49.55 -0.89
CA ASN A 40 -7.68 -49.06 0.26
C ASN A 40 -8.37 -47.93 1.04
N PHE A 41 -9.45 -47.35 0.50
CA PHE A 41 -10.11 -46.19 1.08
C PHE A 41 -11.56 -46.49 1.43
N GLU A 42 -11.96 -46.07 2.63
CA GLU A 42 -13.37 -46.03 2.99
C GLU A 42 -14.11 -45.03 2.06
N PRO A 43 -15.26 -45.40 1.48
CA PRO A 43 -16.01 -44.52 0.58
C PRO A 43 -16.31 -43.12 1.15
N THR A 44 -16.56 -43.04 2.47
CA THR A 44 -16.79 -41.79 3.19
C THR A 44 -15.57 -40.86 3.14
N MET A 45 -14.38 -41.39 3.41
CA MET A 45 -13.13 -40.63 3.39
C MET A 45 -12.74 -40.22 1.98
N ALA A 46 -12.96 -41.08 0.99
CA ALA A 46 -12.74 -40.78 -0.42
C ALA A 46 -13.61 -39.60 -0.90
N ALA A 47 -14.90 -39.59 -0.53
CA ALA A 47 -15.81 -38.49 -0.86
C ALA A 47 -15.40 -37.16 -0.21
N LEU A 48 -14.96 -37.20 1.06
CA LEU A 48 -14.43 -36.02 1.75
C LEU A 48 -13.16 -35.50 1.09
N ALA A 49 -12.20 -36.38 0.80
CA ALA A 49 -10.94 -36.01 0.14
C ALA A 49 -11.19 -35.35 -1.23
N LEU A 50 -12.14 -35.86 -2.02
CA LEU A 50 -12.51 -35.28 -3.31
C LEU A 50 -13.17 -33.90 -3.15
N THR A 51 -14.05 -33.75 -2.15
CA THR A 51 -14.71 -32.47 -1.84
C THR A 51 -13.69 -31.40 -1.43
N TYR A 52 -12.74 -31.74 -0.56
CA TYR A 52 -11.68 -30.80 -0.15
C TYR A 52 -10.66 -30.52 -1.25
N SER A 53 -10.37 -31.49 -2.12
CA SER A 53 -9.47 -31.30 -3.27
C SER A 53 -10.04 -30.28 -4.26
N TYR A 54 -11.36 -30.24 -4.44
CA TYR A 54 -12.04 -29.23 -5.25
C TYR A 54 -12.11 -27.85 -4.56
N LEU A 55 -12.34 -27.84 -3.24
CA LEU A 55 -12.55 -26.61 -2.47
C LEU A 55 -11.25 -25.85 -2.15
N MET A 56 -10.14 -26.56 -1.94
CA MET A 56 -8.86 -25.96 -1.58
C MET A 56 -8.33 -24.92 -2.61
N PRO A 57 -8.34 -25.20 -3.93
CA PRO A 57 -7.98 -24.22 -4.96
C PRO A 57 -8.78 -22.89 -4.88
N TYR A 58 -10.06 -22.95 -4.53
CA TYR A 58 -10.89 -21.75 -4.38
C TYR A 58 -10.38 -20.84 -3.25
N PHE A 59 -10.07 -21.42 -2.09
CA PHE A 59 -9.53 -20.64 -0.96
C PHE A 59 -8.14 -20.07 -1.26
N LEU A 60 -7.29 -20.80 -2.00
CA LEU A 60 -5.99 -20.30 -2.43
C LEU A 60 -6.13 -19.08 -3.37
N MET A 61 -7.12 -19.11 -4.27
CA MET A 61 -7.41 -17.97 -5.15
C MET A 61 -7.83 -16.74 -4.33
N VAL A 62 -8.75 -16.91 -3.36
CA VAL A 62 -9.18 -15.82 -2.48
C VAL A 62 -8.01 -15.28 -1.65
N PHE A 63 -7.18 -16.16 -1.09
CA PHE A 63 -5.99 -15.78 -0.33
C PHE A 63 -5.01 -14.96 -1.17
N SER A 64 -4.76 -15.37 -2.41
CA SER A 64 -3.92 -14.62 -3.35
C SER A 64 -4.47 -13.22 -3.61
N ALA A 65 -5.79 -13.08 -3.80
CA ALA A 65 -6.43 -11.78 -4.00
C ALA A 65 -6.28 -10.86 -2.78
N VAL A 66 -6.46 -11.39 -1.56
CA VAL A 66 -6.27 -10.64 -0.31
C VAL A 66 -4.82 -10.17 -0.19
N LEU A 67 -3.84 -11.04 -0.45
CA LEU A 67 -2.42 -10.65 -0.45
C LEU A 67 -2.13 -9.53 -1.46
N GLY A 68 -2.72 -9.59 -2.65
CA GLY A 68 -2.59 -8.54 -3.66
C GLY A 68 -3.12 -7.19 -3.15
N MET A 69 -4.31 -7.19 -2.53
CA MET A 69 -4.89 -5.98 -1.94
C MET A 69 -4.05 -5.44 -0.78
N THR A 70 -3.56 -6.29 0.10
CA THR A 70 -2.68 -5.88 1.20
C THR A 70 -1.41 -5.21 0.68
N LYS A 71 -0.76 -5.78 -0.34
CA LYS A 71 0.42 -5.18 -0.97
C LYS A 71 0.12 -3.80 -1.57
N LEU A 72 -1.03 -3.63 -2.21
CA LEU A 72 -1.44 -2.34 -2.75
C LEU A 72 -1.64 -1.29 -1.64
N CYS A 73 -2.25 -1.67 -0.53
CA CYS A 73 -2.40 -0.79 0.63
C CYS A 73 -1.03 -0.42 1.24
N LEU A 74 -0.11 -1.39 1.36
CA LEU A 74 1.24 -1.15 1.87
C LEU A 74 2.05 -0.22 0.97
N ALA A 75 1.96 -0.36 -0.35
CA ALA A 75 2.60 0.58 -1.28
C ALA A 75 2.06 2.01 -1.12
N SER A 76 0.76 2.15 -0.81
CA SER A 76 0.16 3.47 -0.54
C SER A 76 0.66 4.05 0.78
N LEU A 77 0.84 3.19 1.79
CA LEU A 77 1.44 3.58 3.07
C LEU A 77 2.91 4.01 2.91
N GLU A 78 3.70 3.28 2.11
CA GLU A 78 5.10 3.61 1.81
C GLU A 78 5.21 5.04 1.26
N ARG A 79 4.40 5.41 0.26
CA ARG A 79 4.40 6.79 -0.26
C ARG A 79 4.04 7.84 0.79
N LEU A 80 3.13 7.52 1.72
CA LEU A 80 2.77 8.45 2.80
C LEU A 80 3.93 8.63 3.78
N LEU A 81 4.66 7.54 4.05
CA LEU A 81 5.86 7.57 4.89
C LEU A 81 7.01 8.30 4.20
N GLU A 82 7.19 8.16 2.88
CA GLU A 82 8.16 8.94 2.11
C GLU A 82 7.94 10.45 2.29
N TYR A 83 6.68 10.92 2.19
CA TYR A 83 6.36 12.34 2.37
C TYR A 83 6.56 12.85 3.81
N ARG A 84 6.50 11.98 4.80
CA ARG A 84 6.78 12.33 6.21
C ARG A 84 8.21 12.01 6.64
N GLY A 85 8.98 11.39 5.76
CA GLY A 85 10.32 10.89 6.06
C GLY A 85 11.38 11.97 5.92
N ALA A 86 12.62 11.59 6.24
CA ALA A 86 13.78 12.47 6.18
C ALA A 86 14.19 12.86 4.74
N GLU A 87 13.69 12.16 3.72
CA GLU A 87 13.99 12.45 2.31
C GLU A 87 13.31 13.74 1.81
N VAL A 88 12.19 14.13 2.44
CA VAL A 88 11.46 15.35 2.12
C VAL A 88 11.61 16.32 3.28
N ALA A 89 12.34 17.42 3.05
CA ALA A 89 12.50 18.48 4.03
C ALA A 89 11.13 19.01 4.46
N GLN A 90 10.84 18.91 5.75
CA GLN A 90 9.62 19.46 6.34
C GLN A 90 9.86 20.91 6.76
N GLU A 91 8.79 21.71 6.73
CA GLU A 91 8.82 23.05 7.32
C GLU A 91 9.00 22.95 8.85
N GLN A 92 9.41 24.07 9.47
CA GLN A 92 9.52 24.15 10.92
C GLN A 92 8.14 24.00 11.57
N ASP A 93 8.12 23.48 12.80
CA ASP A 93 6.89 23.33 13.56
C ASP A 93 6.18 24.68 13.72
N TRP A 94 4.85 24.65 13.62
CA TRP A 94 4.01 25.84 13.76
C TRP A 94 4.10 26.47 15.15
N GLU A 95 4.24 25.65 16.19
CA GLU A 95 4.40 26.07 17.58
C GLU A 95 5.73 25.55 18.10
N LEU A 96 6.63 26.47 18.44
CA LEU A 96 7.85 26.14 19.15
C LEU A 96 7.61 26.23 20.67
N PRO A 97 8.30 25.42 21.50
CA PRO A 97 8.20 25.54 22.95
C PRO A 97 8.54 26.95 23.47
N SER A 98 9.36 27.71 22.74
CA SER A 98 9.70 29.11 23.03
C SER A 98 8.49 30.05 22.93
N ASP A 99 7.52 29.77 22.07
CA ASP A 99 6.40 30.66 21.78
C ASP A 99 5.44 30.77 22.97
N LYS A 100 5.46 29.79 23.88
CA LYS A 100 4.60 29.75 25.07
C LYS A 100 5.18 30.50 26.27
N VAL A 101 6.47 30.82 26.23
CA VAL A 101 7.22 31.41 27.36
C VAL A 101 7.35 32.93 27.20
N ASP A 102 7.24 33.43 25.96
CA ASP A 102 7.56 34.82 25.66
C ASP A 102 6.34 35.74 25.91
N SER A 103 6.32 36.40 27.06
CA SER A 103 5.30 37.40 27.42
C SER A 103 5.26 38.58 26.44
N ALA A 104 6.33 38.79 25.65
CA ALA A 104 6.40 39.79 24.60
C ALA A 104 5.44 39.52 23.42
N LEU A 105 5.02 38.27 23.20
CA LEU A 105 4.06 37.92 22.15
C LEU A 105 2.63 38.43 22.45
N VAL A 106 2.29 38.64 23.73
CA VAL A 106 0.94 39.10 24.13
C VAL A 106 0.64 40.51 23.61
N SER A 107 1.67 41.36 23.52
CA SER A 107 1.56 42.75 23.04
C SER A 107 2.07 42.94 21.62
N TRP A 108 2.52 41.88 20.95
CA TRP A 108 2.96 41.93 19.56
C TRP A 108 1.75 41.85 18.61
N PRO A 109 1.71 42.65 17.53
CA PRO A 109 2.64 43.71 17.16
C PRO A 109 2.22 45.04 17.80
N SER A 110 3.14 45.74 18.45
CA SER A 110 2.81 47.01 19.12
C SER A 110 2.85 48.22 18.18
N GLU A 111 3.89 48.33 17.34
CA GLU A 111 4.10 49.49 16.45
C GLU A 111 4.12 49.11 14.96
N GLY A 112 4.27 47.82 14.63
CA GLY A 112 4.32 47.34 13.24
C GLY A 112 5.56 47.79 12.44
N ALA A 113 6.61 48.29 13.10
CA ALA A 113 7.87 48.64 12.45
C ALA A 113 8.67 47.38 12.07
N VAL A 114 9.09 47.29 10.80
CA VAL A 114 9.89 46.18 10.26
C VAL A 114 11.23 46.72 9.76
N SER A 115 12.32 46.10 10.16
CA SER A 115 13.67 46.42 9.67
C SER A 115 14.33 45.18 9.09
N PHE A 116 14.85 45.30 7.88
CA PHE A 116 15.67 44.27 7.24
C PHE A 116 17.14 44.54 7.57
N LYS A 117 17.89 43.48 7.84
CA LYS A 117 19.31 43.56 8.18
C LYS A 117 20.04 42.43 7.48
N ASN A 118 20.68 42.75 6.36
CA ASN A 118 21.51 41.84 5.58
C ASN A 118 20.74 40.57 5.14
N VAL A 119 19.49 40.74 4.75
CA VAL A 119 18.62 39.64 4.33
C VAL A 119 19.01 39.20 2.92
N THR A 120 19.24 37.90 2.76
CA THR A 120 19.52 37.26 1.48
C THR A 120 18.49 36.15 1.24
N LEU A 121 17.89 36.13 0.05
CA LEU A 121 16.87 35.16 -0.32
C LEU A 121 17.28 34.39 -1.57
N VAL A 122 17.15 33.07 -1.51
CA VAL A 122 17.51 32.13 -2.58
C VAL A 122 16.36 31.16 -2.79
N TYR A 123 15.88 31.04 -4.04
CA TYR A 123 14.73 30.17 -4.36
C TYR A 123 15.03 28.66 -4.26
N ARG A 124 16.26 28.26 -4.58
CA ARG A 124 16.71 26.87 -4.54
C ARG A 124 18.19 26.85 -4.20
N GLU A 125 18.57 25.91 -3.34
CA GLU A 125 19.98 25.69 -3.01
C GLU A 125 20.83 25.49 -4.28
N GLY A 126 22.00 26.15 -4.31
CA GLY A 126 22.92 26.14 -5.44
C GLY A 126 22.64 27.18 -6.54
N LEU A 127 21.54 27.95 -6.47
CA LEU A 127 21.32 29.11 -7.35
C LEU A 127 21.93 30.39 -6.79
N LYS A 128 22.13 31.37 -7.67
CA LYS A 128 22.49 32.73 -7.24
C LYS A 128 21.34 33.36 -6.44
N PRO A 129 21.64 34.19 -5.43
CA PRO A 129 20.60 34.89 -4.67
C PRO A 129 19.72 35.76 -5.56
N ALA A 130 18.42 35.77 -5.27
CA ALA A 130 17.46 36.66 -5.93
C ALA A 130 17.44 38.05 -5.27
N ILE A 131 17.64 38.08 -3.94
CA ILE A 131 17.79 39.30 -3.14
C ILE A 131 19.05 39.12 -2.29
N GLN A 132 19.88 40.16 -2.24
CA GLN A 132 21.14 40.16 -1.52
C GLN A 132 21.31 41.52 -0.82
N ASP A 133 21.71 41.48 0.45
CA ASP A 133 22.09 42.63 1.27
C ASP A 133 21.01 43.71 1.45
N VAL A 134 19.77 43.30 1.75
CA VAL A 134 18.63 44.20 2.09
C VAL A 134 18.43 44.36 3.59
#